data_AF-A0A7V5BDE5-F1
#
_entry.id   AF-A0A7V5BDE5-F1
#
_cell.length_a   1.000
_cell.length_b   1.000
_cell.length_c   1.000
_cell.angle_alpha   90.00
_cell.angle_beta   90.00
_cell.angle_gamma   90.00
#
_symmetry.space_group_name_H-M   'P 1'
#
loop_
_entity.id
_entity.type
_entity.pdbx_description
1 polymer ?
#
loop_
_entity_poly.entity_id
_entity_poly.type
_entity_poly.pdbx_seq_one_letter_code
_entity_poly.pdbx_strand_id
1 'polypeptide(L)' 'MWDILCGDFDKKVTSKNCFGRMKKHAVPGSIIVLHDSIKTKNCVQKALPETLEFFQKQGYRFEKISL' A
#
# COMPACT_ATOMS: atom_id res chain seq x y z
N MET A 1 8.26 -12.29 5.63
CA MET A 1 8.03 -11.11 6.50
C MET A 1 7.73 -9.91 5.59
N TRP A 2 7.09 -8.84 6.07
CA TRP A 2 6.78 -7.65 5.26
C TRP A 2 7.66 -6.46 5.64
N ASP A 3 7.72 -5.44 4.78
CA ASP A 3 8.50 -4.22 5.01
C ASP A 3 7.63 -3.04 5.44
N ILE A 4 6.43 -2.92 4.86
CA ILE A 4 5.57 -1.73 5.03
C ILE A 4 4.18 -2.12 5.47
N LEU A 5 3.80 -1.63 6.65
CA LEU A 5 2.43 -1.64 7.15
C LEU A 5 1.86 -0.23 7.03
N CYS A 6 0.99 0.02 6.05
CA CYS A 6 0.50 1.37 5.75
C CYS A 6 -0.47 1.93 6.81
N GLY A 7 -1.06 1.06 7.64
CA GLY A 7 -1.96 1.42 8.72
C GLY A 7 -3.41 1.64 8.28
N ASP A 8 -3.83 1.02 7.18
CA ASP A 8 -5.18 1.10 6.61
C ASP A 8 -6.30 0.64 7.56
N PHE A 9 -5.94 -0.12 8.59
CA PHE A 9 -6.84 -0.57 9.67
C PHE A 9 -7.07 0.46 10.78
N ASP A 10 -6.23 1.50 10.88
CA ASP A 10 -6.37 2.54 11.90
C ASP A 10 -7.35 3.62 11.43
N LYS A 11 -8.42 3.82 12.19
CA LYS A 11 -9.45 4.84 11.92
C LYS A 11 -8.92 6.28 11.91
N LYS A 12 -7.76 6.53 12.54
CA LYS A 12 -7.09 7.84 12.53
C LYS A 12 -6.25 8.06 11.27
N VAL A 13 -6.00 7.02 10.48
CA VAL A 13 -5.16 7.07 9.28
C VAL A 13 -6.07 7.24 8.07
N THR A 14 -5.82 8.30 7.29
CA THR A 14 -6.56 8.55 6.05
C THR A 14 -5.94 7.78 4.87
N SER A 15 -6.68 7.60 3.77
CA SER A 15 -6.13 7.03 2.53
C SER A 15 -4.89 7.77 2.03
N LYS A 16 -4.85 9.10 2.19
CA LYS A 16 -3.68 9.93 1.84
C LYS A 16 -2.47 9.62 2.73
N ASN A 17 -2.69 9.34 4.01
CA ASN A 17 -1.62 8.87 4.89
C ASN A 17 -1.14 7.47 4.49
N CYS A 18 -2.06 6.54 4.18
CA CYS A 18 -1.75 5.20 3.68
C CYS A 18 -0.83 5.30 2.44
N PHE A 19 -1.25 6.04 1.40
CA PHE A 19 -0.49 6.28 0.18
C PHE A 19 0.85 6.97 0.44
N GLY A 20 0.84 8.05 1.25
CA GLY A 20 2.06 8.77 1.59
C GLY A 20 3.12 7.90 2.27
N ARG A 21 2.71 6.97 3.14
CA ARG A 21 3.63 6.00 3.77
C ARG A 21 4.22 5.04 2.76
N MET A 22 3.39 4.43 1.89
CA MET A 22 3.85 3.52 0.84
C MET A 22 4.83 4.25 -0.10
N LYS A 23 4.44 5.43 -0.59
CA LYS A 23 5.27 6.28 -1.46
C LYS A 23 6.62 6.65 -0.83
N LYS A 24 6.64 6.96 0.47
CA LYS A 24 7.85 7.42 1.16
C LYS A 24 8.82 6.28 1.48
N HIS A 25 8.31 5.10 1.80
CA HIS A 25 9.11 4.03 2.39
C HIS A 25 9.36 2.83 1.48
N ALA A 26 8.57 2.65 0.42
CA ALA A 26 8.79 1.51 -0.49
C ALA A 26 10.05 1.69 -1.30
N VAL A 27 10.81 0.60 -1.36
CA VAL A 27 12.04 0.43 -2.13
C VAL A 27 11.93 -0.84 -2.99
N PRO A 28 12.78 -1.03 -4.01
CA PRO A 28 12.76 -2.25 -4.80
C PRO A 28 12.84 -3.51 -3.91
N GLY A 29 11.90 -4.44 -4.10
CA GLY A 29 11.79 -5.66 -3.29
C GLY A 29 10.91 -5.54 -2.04
N SER A 30 10.36 -4.36 -1.72
CA SER A 30 9.46 -4.21 -0.56
C SER A 30 8.18 -5.02 -0.69
N ILE A 31 7.77 -5.64 0.42
CA ILE A 31 6.45 -6.25 0.61
C ILE A 31 5.58 -5.27 1.41
N ILE A 32 4.49 -4.83 0.78
CA ILE A 32 3.52 -3.88 1.35
C ILE A 32 2.26 -4.62 1.80
N VAL A 33 1.82 -4.38 3.02
CA VAL A 33 0.60 -4.98 3.59
C VAL A 33 -0.57 -4.00 3.56
N LEU A 34 -1.68 -4.48 3.00
CA LEU A 34 -3.00 -3.88 2.98
C LEU A 34 -4.02 -4.94 3.43
N HIS A 35 -5.08 -4.54 4.11
CA HIS A 35 -6.11 -5.45 4.59
C HIS A 35 -7.36 -5.34 3.72
N ASP A 36 -7.82 -6.44 3.13
CA ASP A 36 -9.08 -6.45 2.39
C ASP A 36 -10.24 -6.78 3.34
N SER A 37 -10.86 -5.75 3.89
CA SER A 37 -12.01 -5.89 4.80
C SER A 37 -12.96 -4.72 4.68
N ILE A 38 -14.20 -4.90 5.16
CA ILE A 38 -15.21 -3.83 5.24
C ILE A 38 -14.69 -2.63 6.05
N LYS A 39 -13.89 -2.88 7.11
CA LYS A 39 -13.36 -1.83 7.99
C LYS A 39 -12.32 -0.94 7.29
N THR A 40 -11.58 -1.51 6.34
CA THR A 40 -10.44 -0.86 5.65
C THR A 40 -10.77 -0.41 4.24
N LYS A 41 -11.92 -0.84 3.70
CA LYS A 41 -12.42 -0.54 2.35
C LYS A 41 -12.21 0.91 1.92
N ASN A 42 -12.52 1.87 2.78
CA ASN A 42 -12.41 3.29 2.45
C ASN A 42 -10.95 3.77 2.27
N CYS A 43 -9.98 3.27 3.07
CA CYS A 43 -8.56 3.56 2.80
C CYS A 43 -8.10 2.79 1.56
N VAL A 44 -8.35 1.48 1.51
CA VAL A 44 -7.78 0.60 0.45
C VAL A 44 -8.28 0.98 -0.93
N GLN A 45 -9.59 1.21 -1.12
CA GLN A 45 -10.14 1.56 -2.43
C GLN A 45 -9.60 2.87 -3.01
N LYS A 46 -9.03 3.75 -2.17
CA LYS A 46 -8.40 5.00 -2.61
C LYS A 46 -6.88 4.86 -2.71
N ALA A 47 -6.24 4.32 -1.68
CA ALA A 47 -4.79 4.25 -1.59
C ALA A 47 -4.16 3.21 -2.52
N LEU A 48 -4.83 2.08 -2.76
CA LEU A 48 -4.31 1.01 -3.63
C LEU A 48 -4.13 1.48 -5.07
N PRO A 49 -5.15 2.01 -5.79
CA PRO A 49 -4.97 2.44 -7.17
C PRO A 49 -3.91 3.54 -7.32
N GLU A 50 -3.86 4.52 -6.41
CA GLU A 50 -2.83 5.58 -6.40
C GLU A 50 -1.41 4.99 -6.23
N THR A 51 -1.27 3.97 -5.36
CA THR A 51 -0.01 3.27 -5.13
C THR A 51 0.46 2.52 -6.37
N LEU A 52 -0.44 1.73 -6.98
CA LEU A 52 -0.12 0.97 -8.19
C LEU A 52 0.29 1.90 -9.33
N GLU A 53 -0.48 2.95 -9.59
CA GLU A 53 -0.18 3.92 -10.64
C GLU A 53 1.16 4.63 -10.40
N PHE A 54 1.42 5.10 -9.18
CA PHE A 54 2.65 5.79 -8.84
C PHE A 54 3.88 4.91 -9.07
N PHE A 55 3.88 3.68 -8.54
CA PHE A 55 5.04 2.80 -8.65
C PHE A 55 5.20 2.22 -10.07
N GLN A 56 4.11 1.96 -10.78
CA GLN A 56 4.18 1.58 -12.20
C GLN A 56 4.85 2.67 -13.05
N LYS A 57 4.50 3.95 -12.84
CA LYS A 57 5.15 5.09 -13.52
C LYS A 57 6.64 5.21 -13.19
N GLN A 58 7.06 4.73 -12.02
CA GLN A 58 8.46 4.71 -11.59
C GLN A 58 9.22 3.45 -12.06
N GLY A 59 8.60 2.60 -12.88
CA GLY A 59 9.22 1.40 -13.44
C GLY A 59 9.22 0.18 -12.50
N TYR A 60 8.45 0.20 -11.41
CA TYR A 60 8.28 -0.96 -10.56
C TYR A 60 7.36 -1.99 -11.21
N ARG A 61 7.61 -3.26 -10.88
CA ARG A 61 6.74 -4.40 -11.21
C ARG A 61 6.16 -4.98 -9.94
N PHE A 62 4.89 -5.36 -9.99
CA PHE A 62 4.21 -6.03 -8.88
C PHE A 62 4.22 -7.54 -9.11
N GLU A 63 4.73 -8.27 -8.13
CA GLU A 63 4.89 -9.72 -8.21
C GLU A 63 4.10 -10.41 -7.09
N LYS A 64 3.67 -11.64 -7.35
CA LYS A 64 3.14 -12.52 -6.30
C LYS A 64 4.26 -12.88 -5.32
N ILE A 65 3.90 -13.05 -4.05
CA ILE A 65 4.81 -13.66 -3.07
C ILE A 65 4.88 -15.16 -3.38
N SER A 66 6.08 -15.67 -3.66
CA SER A 66 6.34 -17.10 -3.75
C SER A 66 6.63 -17.65 -2.34
N LEU A 67 6.02 -18.79 -2.00
CA LEU A 67 6.25 -19.53 -0.77
C LEU A 67 7.28 -20.65 -0.99
#